data_AF-A0A484X6U2-F1
#
_entry.id   AF-A0A484X6U2-F1
#
_cell.length_a   1.000
_cell.length_b   1.000
_cell.length_c   1.000
_cell.angle_alpha   90.00
_cell.angle_beta   90.00
_cell.angle_gamma   90.00
#
_symmetry.space_group_name_H-M   'P 1'
#
loop_
_entity.id
_entity.type
_entity.pdbx_description
1 polymer ?
#
loop_
_entity_poly.entity_id
_entity_poly.type
_entity_poly.pdbx_seq_one_letter_code
_entity_poly.pdbx_strand_id
1 'polypeptide(L)'
;MKWANQSSQARAEVAKSANLCDWYAEHGPAMLKAEPTLVENQQAVIEYRPLGTILAIMPWNFPLWQVMRGAVPIILAGNGYLLKHAPNVMGCAQLIAQVFKDAGIHKAYMAG
;
A
#
# COMPACT_ATOMS: atom_id res chain seq x y z
N MET A 1 -27.63 8.44 -17.82
CA MET A 1 -27.58 8.55 -16.35
C MET A 1 -26.74 7.49 -15.62
N LYS A 2 -26.40 6.31 -16.22
CA LYS A 2 -25.53 5.29 -15.58
C LYS A 2 -24.03 5.67 -15.48
N TRP A 3 -23.51 6.47 -16.42
CA TRP A 3 -22.08 6.85 -16.49
C TRP A 3 -21.64 7.86 -15.43
N ALA A 4 -22.53 8.78 -15.02
CA ALA A 4 -22.23 9.80 -14.02
C ALA A 4 -21.92 9.18 -12.63
N ASN A 5 -22.58 8.07 -12.29
CA ASN A 5 -22.39 7.37 -11.02
C ASN A 5 -21.08 6.54 -10.96
N GLN A 6 -20.58 6.07 -12.11
CA GLN A 6 -19.30 5.37 -12.16
C GLN A 6 -18.13 6.35 -11.94
N SER A 7 -18.24 7.57 -12.48
CA SER A 7 -17.24 8.62 -12.26
C SER A 7 -17.19 9.12 -10.82
N SER A 8 -18.33 9.16 -10.10
CA SER A 8 -18.33 9.52 -8.67
C SER A 8 -17.72 8.42 -7.80
N GLN A 9 -18.01 7.14 -8.07
CA GLN A 9 -17.40 6.03 -7.35
C GLN A 9 -15.88 5.96 -7.57
N ALA A 10 -15.41 6.16 -8.81
CA ALA A 10 -13.97 6.20 -9.11
C ALA A 10 -13.28 7.37 -8.38
N ARG A 11 -13.88 8.56 -8.34
CA ARG A 11 -13.34 9.70 -7.56
C ARG A 11 -13.32 9.41 -6.06
N ALA A 12 -14.35 8.77 -5.53
CA ALA A 12 -14.38 8.35 -4.13
C ALA A 12 -13.29 7.30 -3.81
N GLU A 13 -12.99 6.40 -4.75
CA GLU A 13 -11.88 5.45 -4.63
C GLU A 13 -10.52 6.16 -4.53
N VAL A 14 -10.28 7.17 -5.37
CA VAL A 14 -9.07 8.00 -5.31
C VAL A 14 -8.96 8.71 -3.97
N ALA A 15 -10.01 9.42 -3.55
CA ALA A 15 -10.03 10.13 -2.27
C ALA A 15 -9.78 9.19 -1.08
N LYS A 16 -10.42 8.02 -1.07
CA LYS A 16 -10.22 7.00 -0.04
C LYS A 16 -8.78 6.47 -0.01
N SER A 17 -8.17 6.29 -1.18
CA SER A 17 -6.79 5.79 -1.30
C SER A 17 -5.77 6.83 -0.87
N ALA A 18 -6.02 8.12 -1.13
CA ALA A 18 -5.20 9.21 -0.60
C ALA A 18 -5.30 9.29 0.93
N ASN A 19 -6.53 9.29 1.49
CA ASN A 19 -6.75 9.31 2.94
C ASN A 19 -6.08 8.13 3.66
N LEU A 20 -6.01 6.96 3.01
CA LEU A 20 -5.29 5.80 3.55
C LEU A 20 -3.80 6.11 3.73
N CYS A 21 -3.19 6.80 2.78
CA CYS A 21 -1.78 7.18 2.85
C CYS A 21 -1.54 8.10 4.04
N ASP A 22 -2.35 9.16 4.18
CA ASP A 22 -2.25 10.11 5.29
C ASP A 22 -2.45 9.40 6.64
N TRP A 23 -3.46 8.54 6.72
CA TRP A 23 -3.75 7.81 7.95
C TRP A 23 -2.60 6.91 8.38
N TYR A 24 -1.98 6.17 7.45
CA TYR A 24 -0.81 5.35 7.76
C TYR A 24 0.47 6.17 7.99
N ALA A 25 0.62 7.33 7.34
CA ALA A 25 1.74 8.22 7.63
C ALA A 25 1.66 8.76 9.08
N GLU A 26 0.46 9.07 9.56
CA GLU A 26 0.22 9.56 10.92
C GLU A 26 0.31 8.43 11.98
N HIS A 27 -0.37 7.31 11.76
CA HIS A 27 -0.55 6.29 12.81
C HIS A 27 0.44 5.12 12.68
N GLY A 28 0.90 4.85 11.47
CA GLY A 28 1.67 3.66 11.13
C GLY A 28 3.03 3.53 11.84
N PRO A 29 3.86 4.59 11.94
CA PRO A 29 5.15 4.50 12.62
C PRO A 29 5.06 4.02 14.07
N ALA A 30 3.98 4.38 14.77
CA ALA A 30 3.76 3.93 16.15
C ALA A 30 3.49 2.42 16.26
N MET A 31 2.86 1.82 15.23
CA MET A 31 2.55 0.39 15.17
C MET A 31 3.80 -0.50 14.99
N LEU A 32 4.92 0.09 14.57
CA LEU A 32 6.18 -0.63 14.34
C LEU A 32 7.20 -0.45 15.49
N LYS A 33 6.80 0.24 16.56
CA LYS A 33 7.67 0.39 17.74
C LYS A 33 7.89 -0.97 18.40
N ALA A 34 9.10 -1.17 18.92
CA ALA A 34 9.42 -2.37 19.65
C ALA A 34 8.55 -2.50 20.91
N GLU A 35 8.07 -3.70 21.18
CA GLU A 35 7.23 -4.00 22.35
C GLU A 35 8.08 -4.65 23.46
N PRO A 36 7.87 -4.26 24.72
CA PRO A 36 8.52 -4.92 25.85
C PRO A 36 7.95 -6.33 26.04
N THR A 37 8.76 -7.21 26.62
CA THR A 37 8.32 -8.55 27.02
C THR A 37 8.20 -8.65 28.55
N LEU A 38 7.72 -9.79 29.05
CA LEU A 38 7.71 -10.11 30.47
C LEU A 38 9.09 -10.55 31.01
N VAL A 39 10.14 -10.59 30.17
CA VAL A 39 11.49 -10.93 30.62
C VAL A 39 12.00 -9.82 31.54
N GLU A 40 12.52 -10.22 32.69
CA GLU A 40 13.01 -9.30 33.71
C GLU A 40 14.12 -8.37 33.18
N ASN A 41 14.25 -7.22 33.82
CA ASN A 41 15.28 -6.23 33.54
C ASN A 41 15.30 -5.71 32.08
N GLN A 42 14.16 -5.76 31.38
CA GLN A 42 14.01 -5.26 30.00
C GLN A 42 15.01 -5.90 29.02
N GLN A 43 15.43 -7.15 29.28
CA GLN A 43 16.45 -7.82 28.46
C GLN A 43 15.94 -8.35 27.12
N ALA A 44 14.63 -8.35 26.88
CA ALA A 44 14.05 -8.81 25.62
C ALA A 44 12.91 -7.89 25.14
N VAL A 45 12.91 -7.67 23.82
CA VAL A 45 11.90 -6.89 23.10
C VAL A 45 11.43 -7.65 21.87
N ILE A 46 10.23 -7.34 21.39
CA ILE A 46 9.70 -7.78 20.10
C ILE A 46 9.90 -6.64 19.11
N GLU A 47 10.56 -6.91 17.98
CA GLU A 47 10.75 -5.94 16.90
C GLU A 47 10.03 -6.36 15.63
N TYR A 48 9.46 -5.38 14.93
CA TYR A 48 8.80 -5.57 13.64
C TYR A 48 9.75 -5.20 12.51
N ARG A 49 10.45 -6.20 11.96
CA ARG A 49 11.42 -6.03 10.87
C ARG A 49 10.80 -6.40 9.51
N PRO A 50 11.22 -5.74 8.41
CA PRO A 50 10.74 -6.09 7.08
C PRO A 50 11.12 -7.53 6.71
N LEU A 51 10.24 -8.19 5.97
CA LEU A 51 10.45 -9.55 5.47
C LEU A 51 11.21 -9.55 4.14
N GLY A 52 10.96 -8.58 3.27
CA GLY A 52 11.57 -8.52 1.93
C GLY A 52 10.64 -7.93 0.88
N THR A 53 10.68 -8.46 -0.34
CA THR A 53 9.74 -8.05 -1.42
C THR A 53 8.50 -8.93 -1.39
N ILE A 54 7.33 -8.31 -1.43
CA ILE A 54 6.03 -8.99 -1.41
C ILE A 54 5.40 -8.93 -2.81
N LEU A 55 5.08 -10.10 -3.37
CA LEU A 55 4.29 -10.21 -4.60
C LEU A 55 2.80 -10.01 -4.28
N ALA A 56 2.18 -9.05 -4.94
CA ALA A 56 0.77 -8.73 -4.80
C ALA A 56 0.00 -9.02 -6.10
N ILE A 57 -0.99 -9.91 -6.04
CA ILE A 57 -1.86 -10.24 -7.18
C ILE A 57 -3.21 -9.56 -6.97
N MET A 58 -3.56 -8.59 -7.82
CA MET A 58 -4.69 -7.68 -7.56
C MET A 58 -5.80 -7.73 -8.62
N PRO A 59 -7.09 -7.77 -8.22
CA PRO A 59 -8.24 -7.80 -9.14
C PRO A 59 -8.59 -6.41 -9.70
N TRP A 60 -9.53 -6.35 -10.65
CA TRP A 60 -9.89 -5.15 -11.42
C TRP A 60 -10.99 -4.27 -10.82
N ASN A 61 -11.71 -4.72 -9.79
CA ASN A 61 -12.96 -4.08 -9.35
C ASN A 61 -12.77 -2.74 -8.60
N PHE A 62 -11.61 -2.55 -7.97
CA PHE A 62 -11.16 -1.28 -7.40
C PHE A 62 -9.64 -1.17 -7.66
N PRO A 63 -9.25 -0.82 -8.89
CA PRO A 63 -7.87 -0.99 -9.37
C PRO A 63 -6.85 -0.16 -8.60
N LEU A 64 -7.25 0.96 -7.99
CA LEU A 64 -6.38 1.76 -7.14
C LEU A 64 -6.47 1.31 -5.68
N TRP A 65 -7.67 1.22 -5.12
CA TRP A 65 -7.85 0.92 -3.70
C TRP A 65 -7.31 -0.46 -3.32
N GLN A 66 -7.46 -1.48 -4.16
CA GLN A 66 -6.91 -2.81 -3.88
C GLN A 66 -5.39 -2.79 -3.77
N VAL A 67 -4.74 -2.05 -4.67
CA VAL A 67 -3.28 -1.89 -4.68
C VAL A 67 -2.84 -1.09 -3.46
N MET A 68 -3.40 0.12 -3.27
CA MET A 68 -3.00 1.03 -2.19
C MET A 68 -3.26 0.45 -0.79
N ARG A 69 -4.37 -0.28 -0.59
CA ARG A 69 -4.69 -0.96 0.67
C ARG A 69 -3.60 -1.92 1.14
N GLY A 70 -2.92 -2.59 0.20
CA GLY A 70 -1.78 -3.45 0.52
C GLY A 70 -0.46 -2.70 0.49
N ALA A 71 -0.20 -1.92 -0.56
CA ALA A 71 1.09 -1.29 -0.81
C ALA A 71 1.50 -0.32 0.31
N VAL A 72 0.57 0.51 0.79
CA VAL A 72 0.86 1.53 1.82
C VAL A 72 1.46 0.90 3.09
N PRO A 73 0.78 -0.02 3.80
CA PRO A 73 1.35 -0.63 5.00
C PRO A 73 2.57 -1.53 4.71
N ILE A 74 2.63 -2.21 3.56
CA ILE A 74 3.77 -3.06 3.20
C ILE A 74 5.04 -2.21 3.07
N ILE A 75 4.96 -1.11 2.33
CA ILE A 75 6.08 -0.19 2.11
C ILE A 75 6.46 0.52 3.42
N LEU A 76 5.47 0.95 4.21
CA LEU A 76 5.70 1.54 5.54
C LEU A 76 6.51 0.59 6.45
N ALA A 77 6.19 -0.71 6.43
CA ALA A 77 6.93 -1.74 7.17
C ALA A 77 8.34 -2.02 6.61
N GLY A 78 8.76 -1.32 5.56
CA GLY A 78 10.11 -1.40 4.97
C GLY A 78 10.26 -2.40 3.82
N ASN A 79 9.18 -3.09 3.45
CA ASN A 79 9.17 -4.13 2.41
C ASN A 79 9.17 -3.53 1.00
N GLY A 80 9.56 -4.34 0.02
CA GLY A 80 9.28 -4.09 -1.40
C GLY A 80 7.87 -4.54 -1.77
N TYR A 81 7.28 -3.92 -2.78
CA TYR A 81 5.96 -4.29 -3.31
C TYR A 81 6.05 -4.54 -4.82
N LEU A 82 5.82 -5.79 -5.25
CA LEU A 82 5.80 -6.19 -6.65
C LEU A 82 4.35 -6.49 -7.06
N LEU A 83 3.77 -5.67 -7.92
CA LEU A 83 2.38 -5.83 -8.36
C LEU A 83 2.29 -6.71 -9.62
N LYS A 84 1.41 -7.70 -9.59
CA LYS A 84 0.79 -8.30 -10.77
C LYS A 84 -0.68 -7.91 -10.79
N HIS A 85 -1.07 -7.03 -11.72
CA HIS A 85 -2.45 -6.57 -11.81
C HIS A 85 -3.31 -7.42 -12.75
N ALA A 86 -4.63 -7.19 -12.75
CA ALA A 86 -5.52 -7.82 -13.70
C ALA A 86 -5.26 -7.24 -15.10
N PRO A 87 -5.22 -8.08 -16.15
CA PRO A 87 -4.74 -7.68 -17.48
C PRO A 87 -5.62 -6.62 -18.16
N ASN A 88 -6.88 -6.48 -17.75
CA ASN A 88 -7.82 -5.49 -18.27
C ASN A 88 -7.68 -4.09 -17.65
N VAL A 89 -6.78 -3.90 -16.67
CA VAL A 89 -6.57 -2.61 -15.97
C VAL A 89 -5.09 -2.17 -15.97
N MET A 90 -4.31 -2.65 -16.94
CA MET A 90 -2.86 -2.34 -17.01
C MET A 90 -2.56 -0.84 -17.18
N GLY A 91 -3.45 -0.07 -17.79
CA GLY A 91 -3.33 1.40 -17.81
C GLY A 91 -3.39 2.02 -16.42
N CYS A 92 -4.25 1.50 -15.52
CA CYS A 92 -4.26 1.91 -14.12
C CYS A 92 -2.95 1.52 -13.41
N ALA A 93 -2.43 0.31 -13.67
CA ALA A 93 -1.15 -0.13 -13.10
C ALA A 93 -0.01 0.82 -13.48
N GLN A 94 0.09 1.23 -14.75
CA GLN A 94 1.11 2.17 -15.22
C GLN A 94 1.00 3.53 -14.53
N LEU A 95 -0.22 4.07 -14.37
CA LEU A 95 -0.44 5.32 -13.67
C LEU A 95 -0.08 5.24 -12.18
N ILE A 96 -0.41 4.14 -11.51
CA ILE A 96 -0.02 3.92 -10.11
C ILE A 96 1.51 3.86 -9.99
N ALA A 97 2.19 3.19 -10.93
CA ALA A 97 3.65 3.14 -10.96
C ALA A 97 4.27 4.53 -11.10
N GLN A 98 3.68 5.36 -11.95
CA GLN A 98 4.11 6.74 -12.15
C GLN A 98 3.90 7.57 -10.88
N VAL A 99 2.76 7.44 -10.19
CA VAL A 99 2.50 8.11 -8.91
C VAL A 99 3.55 7.72 -7.85
N PHE A 100 3.87 6.44 -7.71
CA PHE A 100 4.92 6.02 -6.78
C PHE A 100 6.30 6.57 -7.15
N LYS A 101 6.63 6.58 -8.45
CA LYS A 101 7.88 7.16 -8.95
C LYS A 101 7.95 8.66 -8.65
N ASP A 102 6.90 9.41 -8.91
CA ASP A 102 6.81 10.85 -8.65
C ASP A 102 6.89 11.18 -7.16
N ALA A 103 6.37 10.28 -6.31
CA ALA A 103 6.48 10.37 -4.85
C ALA A 103 7.85 9.92 -4.30
N GLY A 104 8.80 9.52 -5.14
CA GLY A 104 10.14 9.07 -4.72
C GLY A 104 10.18 7.68 -4.09
N ILE A 105 9.16 6.84 -4.34
CA ILE A 105 9.07 5.48 -3.79
C ILE A 105 9.77 4.50 -4.74
N HIS A 106 10.99 4.12 -4.40
CA HIS A 106 11.83 3.25 -5.25
C HIS A 106 11.61 1.74 -5.05
N LYS A 107 10.84 1.34 -4.02
CA LYS A 107 10.58 -0.07 -3.67
C LYS A 107 9.24 -0.61 -4.19
N ALA A 108 8.60 0.11 -5.12
CA ALA A 108 7.37 -0.31 -5.77
C ALA A 108 7.66 -0.69 -7.24
N TYR A 109 7.39 -1.94 -7.59
CA TYR A 109 7.68 -2.51 -8.91
C TYR A 109 6.39 -3.04 -9.53
N MET A 110 6.25 -2.88 -10.85
CA MET A 110 5.12 -3.45 -11.59
C MET A 110 5.60 -4.57 -12.50
N ALA A 111 5.05 -5.77 -12.33
CA ALA A 111 5.16 -6.85 -13.29
C ALA A 111 4.06 -6.68 -14.36
N GLY A 112 4.46 -6.85 -15.63
CA GLY A 112 3.56 -6.86 -16.78
C GLY A 112 2.61 -8.06 -16.79
#